data_AF-A0A080LYD1-F1
#
_entry.id   AF-A0A080LYD1-F1
#
_cell.length_a   1.000
_cell.length_b   1.000
_cell.length_c   1.000
_cell.angle_alpha   90.00
_cell.angle_beta   90.00
_cell.angle_gamma   90.00
#
_symmetry.space_group_name_H-M   'P 1'
#
loop_
_entity.id
_entity.type
_entity.pdbx_description
1 polymer ?
#
loop_
_entity_poly.entity_id
_entity_poly.type
_entity_poly.pdbx_seq_one_letter_code
_entity_poly.pdbx_strand_id
1 'polypeptide(L)' 'MFFHTDTAETPWTVIKSDCKKRARLNAMRYVLHKMNYTGKDVNAIGPIDPLLVGRPHVVYEPSGSAAPTAARTAIL' A
#
# COMPACT_ATOMS: atom_id res chain seq x y z
N MET A 1 -1.98 -18.76 1.87
CA MET A 1 -1.71 -18.15 0.56
C MET A 1 -0.43 -17.32 0.59
N PHE A 2 -0.45 -16.09 1.15
CA PHE A 2 0.69 -15.17 1.09
C PHE A 2 2.03 -15.73 1.58
N PHE A 3 2.03 -16.55 2.64
CA PHE A 3 3.28 -17.17 3.14
C PHE A 3 4.01 -18.05 2.12
N HIS A 4 3.29 -18.70 1.21
CA HIS A 4 3.89 -19.64 0.26
C HIS A 4 4.09 -19.04 -1.15
N THR A 5 3.50 -17.87 -1.42
CA THR A 5 3.47 -17.28 -2.77
C THR A 5 4.03 -15.86 -2.84
N ASP A 6 4.44 -15.27 -1.72
CA ASP A 6 5.13 -13.98 -1.69
C ASP A 6 6.65 -14.18 -1.72
N THR A 7 7.24 -13.94 -2.88
CA THR A 7 8.68 -14.08 -3.13
C THR A 7 9.28 -12.73 -3.50
N ALA A 8 10.60 -12.57 -3.38
CA ALA A 8 11.29 -11.33 -3.76
C ALA A 8 11.06 -10.95 -5.24
N GLU A 9 11.07 -11.94 -6.14
CA GLU A 9 10.84 -11.76 -7.58
C GLU A 9 9.38 -11.45 -7.92
N THR A 10 8.43 -12.02 -7.17
CA THR A 10 6.98 -11.89 -7.41
C THR A 10 6.26 -11.43 -6.15
N PRO A 11 6.39 -10.14 -5.80
CA PRO A 11 5.86 -9.58 -4.57
C PRO A 11 4.33 -9.45 -4.57
N TRP A 12 3.64 -9.97 -3.56
CA TRP A 12 2.24 -9.63 -3.30
C TRP A 12 2.12 -8.19 -2.77
N THR A 13 1.10 -7.47 -3.25
CA THR A 13 0.74 -6.12 -2.80
C THR A 13 -0.72 -6.14 -2.35
N VAL A 14 -0.97 -5.76 -1.10
CA VAL A 14 -2.30 -5.74 -0.46
C VAL A 14 -2.82 -4.32 -0.43
N ILE A 15 -4.11 -4.14 -0.72
CA ILE A 15 -4.77 -2.84 -0.75
C ILE A 15 -6.02 -2.87 0.14
N LYS A 16 -6.09 -2.01 1.16
CA LYS A 16 -7.30 -1.85 2.01
C LYS A 16 -8.42 -1.23 1.17
N SER A 17 -9.57 -1.91 1.08
CA SER A 17 -10.61 -1.60 0.09
C SER A 17 -11.90 -0.97 0.63
N ASP A 18 -11.98 -0.63 1.92
CA ASP A 18 -13.19 -0.05 2.54
C ASP A 18 -13.66 1.21 1.80
N CYS A 19 -12.71 2.08 1.44
CA CYS A 19 -12.97 3.19 0.52
C CYS A 19 -12.63 2.79 -0.93
N LYS A 20 -13.61 2.21 -1.64
CA LYS A 20 -13.44 1.67 -3.00
C LYS A 20 -12.83 2.66 -4.01
N LYS A 21 -13.22 3.95 -3.96
CA LYS A 21 -12.68 4.99 -4.87
C LYS A 21 -11.19 5.21 -4.63
N ARG A 22 -10.79 5.35 -3.35
CA ARG A 22 -9.40 5.58 -2.96
C ARG A 22 -8.54 4.34 -3.20
N ALA A 23 -9.07 3.14 -2.99
CA ALA A 23 -8.39 1.88 -3.27
C ALA A 23 -8.06 1.72 -4.77
N ARG A 24 -9.03 1.95 -5.66
CA ARG A 24 -8.82 1.86 -7.11
C ARG A 24 -7.77 2.85 -7.63
N LEU A 25 -7.83 4.10 -7.17
CA LEU A 25 -6.83 5.11 -7.54
C LEU A 25 -5.43 4.71 -7.08
N ASN A 26 -5.28 4.25 -5.84
CA ASN A 26 -3.97 3.82 -5.32
C ASN A 26 -3.46 2.55 -6.02
N ALA A 27 -4.33 1.62 -6.39
CA ALA A 27 -3.95 0.45 -7.17
C ALA A 27 -3.33 0.83 -8.52
N MET A 28 -4.00 1.72 -9.27
CA MET A 28 -3.48 2.21 -10.55
C MET A 28 -2.16 2.98 -10.37
N ARG A 29 -2.08 3.87 -9.38
CA ARG A 29 -0.84 4.60 -9.05
C ARG A 29 0.31 3.65 -8.76
N TYR A 30 0.08 2.58 -8.00
CA TYR A 30 1.11 1.60 -7.67
C TYR A 30 1.70 0.94 -8.91
N VAL A 31 0.85 0.51 -9.85
CA VAL A 31 1.29 -0.10 -11.11
C VAL A 31 2.09 0.91 -11.95
N LEU A 32 1.55 2.11 -12.15
CA LEU A 32 2.20 3.16 -12.95
C LEU A 32 3.54 3.62 -12.37
N HIS A 33 3.69 3.61 -11.05
CA HIS A 33 4.96 3.92 -10.39
C HIS A 33 6.01 2.83 -10.59
N LYS A 34 5.61 1.55 -10.59
CA LYS A 34 6.52 0.42 -10.76
C LYS A 34 7.00 0.23 -12.20
N MET A 35 6.15 0.53 -13.18
CA MET A 35 6.53 0.44 -14.59
C MET A 35 7.28 1.70 -15.05
N ASN A 36 8.37 1.51 -15.78
CA ASN A 36 9.11 2.60 -16.44
C ASN A 36 8.66 2.67 -17.89
N TYR A 37 7.88 3.70 -18.24
CA TYR A 37 7.35 3.92 -19.57
C TYR A 37 7.71 5.31 -20.09
N THR A 38 7.77 5.47 -21.41
CA THR A 38 8.05 6.74 -22.07
C THR A 38 6.92 7.75 -21.82
N GLY A 39 7.25 8.97 -21.43
CA GLY A 39 6.26 10.01 -21.13
C GLY A 39 5.60 9.90 -19.75
N LYS A 40 6.25 9.20 -18.80
CA LYS A 40 5.81 9.13 -17.41
C LYS A 40 5.91 10.50 -16.72
N ASP A 41 4.77 11.07 -16.38
CA ASP A 41 4.68 12.26 -15.53
C ASP A 41 4.30 11.87 -14.10
N VAL A 42 5.29 11.96 -13.21
CA VAL A 42 5.14 11.63 -11.78
C VAL A 42 4.20 12.60 -11.06
N ASN A 43 4.12 13.84 -11.52
CA ASN A 43 3.25 14.86 -10.93
C ASN A 43 1.78 14.58 -11.22
N ALA A 44 1.47 14.13 -12.44
CA ALA A 44 0.11 13.74 -12.82
C ALA A 44 -0.39 12.49 -12.07
N ILE A 45 0.49 11.52 -11.81
CA ILE A 45 0.14 10.28 -11.08
C ILE A 45 -0.14 10.60 -9.60
N GLY A 46 0.69 11.45 -9.00
CA GLY A 46 0.64 11.79 -7.58
C GLY A 46 1.18 10.68 -6.65
N PRO A 47 1.22 10.95 -5.34
CA PRO A 47 1.77 10.02 -4.36
C PRO A 47 0.82 8.82 -4.12
N ILE A 48 1.43 7.67 -3.81
CA ILE A 48 0.75 6.49 -3.30
C ILE A 48 0.56 6.67 -1.81
N ASP A 49 -0.61 6.29 -1.31
CA ASP A 49 -0.93 6.30 0.11
C ASP A 49 -0.41 5.04 0.83
N PRO A 50 0.59 5.17 1.72
CA PRO A 50 1.20 4.02 2.40
C PRO A 50 0.27 3.32 3.40
N LEU A 51 -0.80 4.00 3.86
CA LEU A 51 -1.76 3.40 4.79
C LEU A 51 -2.74 2.46 4.08
N LEU A 52 -2.90 2.63 2.76
CA LEU A 52 -3.79 1.80 1.95
C LEU A 52 -3.07 0.68 1.23
N VAL A 53 -1.83 0.92 0.76
CA VAL A 53 -1.08 -0.03 -0.06
C VAL A 53 0.15 -0.49 0.72
N GLY A 54 0.32 -1.80 0.85
CA GLY A 54 1.50 -2.37 1.50
C GLY A 54 1.71 -3.84 1.24
N ARG A 55 2.79 -4.39 1.80
CA ARG A 55 3.12 -5.82 1.70
C ARG A 55 2.26 -6.63 2.68
N PRO A 56 1.94 -7.89 2.37
CA PRO A 56 1.15 -8.75 3.26
C PRO A 56 1.69 -8.81 4.68
N HIS A 57 3.02 -8.89 4.85
CA HIS A 57 3.66 -8.93 6.16
C HIS A 57 3.44 -7.65 7.00
N VAL A 58 3.31 -6.49 6.35
CA VAL A 58 3.18 -5.19 7.01
C VAL A 58 1.70 -4.81 7.24
N VAL A 59 0.81 -5.24 6.35
CA VAL A 59 -0.61 -4.87 6.37
C VAL A 59 -1.47 -5.85 7.17
N TYR A 60 -0.94 -7.01 7.56
CA TYR A 60 -1.68 -7.99 8.35
C TYR A 60 -1.88 -7.50 9.79
N GLU A 61 -2.99 -6.80 10.02
CA GLU A 61 -3.60 -6.73 11.34
C GLU A 61 -4.40 -8.04 11.52
N PRO A 62 -4.04 -8.90 12.49
CA PRO A 62 -4.93 -10.00 12.86
C PRO A 62 -6.27 -9.38 13.26
N SER A 63 -7.36 -9.90 12.71
CA SER A 63 -8.74 -9.45 12.95
C SER A 63 -9.20 -9.76 14.39
N GLY A 64 -8.48 -9.23 15.38
CA GLY A 64 -8.62 -9.57 16.79
C GLY A 64 -7.69 -8.83 17.75
N SER A 65 -6.93 -7.80 17.33
CA SER A 65 -6.17 -6.96 18.27
C SER A 65 -6.48 -5.49 18.04
N ALA A 66 -6.80 -4.81 19.14
CA ALA A 66 -7.11 -3.39 19.22
C ALA A 66 -6.07 -2.52 18.51
N ALA A 67 -6.55 -1.42 17.95
CA ALA A 67 -5.77 -0.37 17.31
C ALA A 67 -4.48 -0.04 18.08
N PRO A 68 -3.31 0.04 17.43
CA PRO A 68 -2.16 0.66 18.06
C PRO A 68 -2.47 2.15 18.18
N THR A 69 -2.72 2.61 19.41
CA THR A 69 -2.70 4.02 19.78
C THR A 69 -1.44 4.64 19.19
N ALA A 70 -1.64 5.47 18.16
CA ALA A 70 -0.57 6.26 17.56
C ALA A 70 0.15 7.01 18.67
N ALA A 71 1.41 6.64 18.91
CA ALA A 71 2.30 7.37 19.77
C ALA A 71 2.42 8.80 19.21
N ARG A 72 1.68 9.73 19.82
CA ARG A 72 1.90 11.17 19.71
C ARG A 72 3.30 11.42 20.25
N THR A 73 4.29 11.43 19.36
CA THR A 73 5.58 12.04 19.65
C THR A 73 5.31 13.54 19.77
N ALA A 74 5.24 14.03 20.99
CA ALA A 74 5.40 15.45 21.26
C ALA A 74 6.86 15.80 20.96
N ILE A 75 7.07 16.61 19.94
CA ILE A 75 8.29 17.38 19.78
C ILE A 75 8.00 18.71 20.48
N LEU A 76 8.83 19.01 21.48
CA LEU A 76 8.79 20.11 22.48
C LEU A 76 7.88 19.86 23.69
#